data_AF-A0AAD2XTW8-F1
#
_entry.id   AF-A0AAD2XTW8-F1
#
_cell.length_a   1.000
_cell.length_b   1.000
_cell.length_c   1.000
_cell.angle_alpha   90.00
_cell.angle_beta   90.00
_cell.angle_gamma   90.00
#
_symmetry.space_group_name_H-M   'P 1'
#
loop_
_entity.id
_entity.type
_entity.pdbx_description
1 polymer ?
#
loop_
_entity_poly.entity_id
_entity_poly.type
_entity_poly.pdbx_seq_one_letter_code
_entity_poly.pdbx_strand_id
1 'polypeptide(L)'
;MRIITTFAAGAVLAGALFGSPLWAGPAHADSADQQQACQLMDDPAAAEQGLAPAEYAFMQLRATMSAQRARDTMSLAVQTYCPNHLIDLPASWR
;
A
#
# COMPACT_ATOMS: atom_id res chain seq x y z
N MET A 1 -3.90 53.60 4.79
CA MET A 1 -3.85 52.58 3.73
C MET A 1 -3.94 51.22 4.39
N ARG A 2 -5.03 50.48 4.16
CA ARG A 2 -5.23 49.10 4.65
C ARG A 2 -5.64 48.27 3.45
N ILE A 3 -4.83 47.25 3.18
CA ILE A 3 -4.87 46.45 1.96
C ILE A 3 -6.08 45.51 2.05
N ILE A 4 -7.01 45.68 1.13
CA ILE A 4 -8.15 44.78 0.89
C ILE A 4 -7.59 43.61 0.08
N THR A 5 -7.56 42.40 0.65
CA THR A 5 -7.23 41.18 -0.08
C THR A 5 -8.52 40.49 -0.49
N THR A 6 -8.78 40.56 -1.79
CA THR A 6 -9.93 40.01 -2.51
C THR A 6 -9.82 38.49 -2.60
N PHE A 7 -10.84 37.76 -2.15
CA PHE A 7 -11.03 36.36 -2.52
C PHE A 7 -11.61 36.29 -3.93
N ALA A 8 -10.85 35.76 -4.88
CA ALA A 8 -11.32 35.44 -6.22
C ALA A 8 -11.29 33.92 -6.42
N ALA A 9 -12.49 33.37 -6.56
CA ALA A 9 -12.77 32.01 -6.92
C ALA A 9 -12.36 31.70 -8.38
N GLY A 10 -12.06 30.43 -8.63
CA GLY A 10 -12.34 29.79 -9.92
C GLY A 10 -11.14 29.53 -10.82
N ALA A 11 -10.70 28.27 -10.87
CA ALA A 11 -10.66 27.46 -12.08
C ALA A 11 -9.99 26.11 -11.75
N VAL A 12 -10.81 25.11 -11.41
CA VAL A 12 -10.40 23.70 -11.44
C VAL A 12 -10.20 23.35 -12.91
N LEU A 13 -8.94 23.28 -13.34
CA LEU A 13 -8.56 22.76 -14.65
C LEU A 13 -8.71 21.24 -14.61
N ALA A 14 -9.89 20.76 -14.99
CA ALA A 14 -10.09 19.43 -15.51
C ALA A 14 -9.36 19.33 -16.85
N GLY A 15 -8.35 18.46 -16.95
CA GLY A 15 -7.57 18.33 -18.17
C GLY A 15 -6.55 17.19 -18.14
N ALA A 16 -7.05 15.99 -18.43
CA ALA A 16 -6.34 14.92 -19.13
C ALA A 16 -5.01 14.40 -18.55
N LEU A 17 -5.12 13.41 -17.66
CA LEU A 17 -4.19 12.28 -17.63
C LEU A 17 -4.98 10.96 -17.60
N PHE A 18 -5.86 10.77 -18.58
CA PHE A 18 -6.38 9.43 -18.92
C PHE A 18 -5.33 8.69 -19.74
N GLY A 19 -4.19 8.46 -19.12
CA GLY A 19 -3.13 7.60 -19.62
C GLY A 19 -3.05 6.39 -18.72
N SER A 20 -3.98 5.46 -18.86
CA SER A 20 -3.75 4.06 -18.50
C SER A 20 -4.65 3.18 -19.36
N PRO A 21 -4.07 2.21 -20.07
CA PRO A 21 -4.79 1.36 -21.01
C PRO A 21 -5.81 0.50 -20.26
N LEU A 22 -6.74 -0.02 -21.03
CA LEU A 22 -7.68 -1.09 -20.69
C LEU A 22 -6.98 -2.26 -19.98
N TRP A 23 -6.82 -2.16 -18.67
CA TRP A 23 -6.69 -3.31 -17.80
C TRP A 23 -7.76 -3.11 -16.72
N ALA A 24 -8.95 -3.62 -17.00
CA ALA A 24 -9.77 -4.13 -15.91
C ALA A 24 -8.97 -5.31 -15.33
N GLY A 25 -7.95 -4.99 -14.53
CA GLY A 25 -7.41 -5.96 -13.58
C GLY A 25 -8.60 -6.45 -12.75
N PRO A 26 -8.58 -7.71 -12.30
CA PRO A 26 -9.61 -8.17 -11.38
C PRO A 26 -9.71 -7.10 -10.28
N ALA A 27 -10.93 -6.63 -9.99
CA ALA A 27 -11.14 -5.83 -8.80
C ALA A 27 -10.80 -6.75 -7.62
N HIS A 28 -9.52 -6.78 -7.25
CA HIS A 28 -9.03 -7.54 -6.13
C HIS A 28 -9.73 -6.93 -4.93
N ALA A 29 -10.73 -7.61 -4.36
CA ALA A 29 -11.38 -7.15 -3.15
C ALA A 29 -10.35 -6.89 -2.02
N ASP A 30 -9.20 -7.57 -2.12
CA ASP A 30 -8.06 -7.44 -1.22
C ASP A 30 -7.02 -6.39 -1.67
N SER A 31 -7.31 -5.50 -2.64
CA SER A 31 -6.32 -4.52 -3.12
C SER A 31 -5.90 -3.54 -2.02
N ALA A 32 -6.83 -3.16 -1.15
CA ALA A 32 -6.54 -2.31 0.01
C ALA A 32 -5.68 -3.05 1.04
N ASP A 33 -6.02 -4.31 1.34
CA ASP A 33 -5.25 -5.16 2.25
C ASP A 33 -3.82 -5.38 1.73
N GLN A 34 -3.64 -5.56 0.42
CA GLN A 34 -2.32 -5.72 -0.22
C GLN A 34 -1.48 -4.43 -0.16
N GLN A 35 -2.09 -3.27 -0.43
CA GLN A 35 -1.41 -1.97 -0.28
C GLN A 35 -1.01 -1.72 1.17
N GLN A 36 -1.90 -2.03 2.12
CA GLN A 36 -1.60 -1.96 3.55
C GLN A 36 -0.45 -2.90 3.92
N ALA A 37 -0.42 -4.13 3.40
CA ALA A 37 0.67 -5.06 3.65
C ALA A 37 2.03 -4.48 3.22
N CYS A 38 2.09 -3.84 2.04
CA CYS A 38 3.31 -3.15 1.60
C CYS A 38 3.68 -1.97 2.50
N GLN A 39 2.71 -1.12 2.87
CA GLN A 39 2.96 -0.01 3.79
C GLN A 39 3.52 -0.47 5.13
N LEU A 40 3.06 -1.62 5.64
CA LEU A 40 3.57 -2.21 6.86
C LEU A 40 4.97 -2.79 6.70
N MET A 41 5.33 -3.33 5.53
CA MET A 41 6.71 -3.80 5.27
C MET A 41 7.70 -2.64 5.12
N ASP A 42 7.24 -1.48 4.65
CA ASP A 42 8.04 -0.25 4.59
C ASP A 42 8.08 0.51 5.94
N ASP A 43 7.34 0.07 6.97
CA ASP A 43 7.22 0.79 8.24
C ASP A 43 8.55 0.76 9.04
N PRO A 44 9.18 1.93 9.30
CA PRO A 44 10.42 1.97 10.06
C PRO A 44 10.27 1.48 11.49
N ALA A 45 9.04 1.44 12.04
CA ALA A 45 8.78 0.90 13.37
C ALA A 45 9.17 -0.58 13.50
N ALA A 46 9.23 -1.34 12.39
CA ALA A 46 9.75 -2.70 12.38
C ALA A 46 11.19 -2.75 12.91
N ALA A 47 12.06 -1.86 12.40
CA ALA A 47 13.46 -1.79 12.81
C ALA A 47 13.62 -1.30 14.25
N GLU A 48 12.79 -0.35 14.68
CA GLU A 48 12.76 0.15 16.07
C GLU A 48 12.41 -0.96 17.08
N GLN A 49 11.64 -1.94 16.64
CA GLN A 49 11.25 -3.13 17.42
C GLN A 49 12.19 -4.33 17.21
N GLY A 50 13.22 -4.19 16.35
CA GLY A 50 14.17 -5.26 16.04
C GLY A 50 13.58 -6.41 15.20
N LEU A 51 12.54 -6.13 14.42
CA LEU A 51 11.80 -7.10 13.61
C LEU A 51 12.16 -6.98 12.13
N ALA A 52 12.07 -8.09 11.41
CA ALA A 52 12.14 -8.06 9.95
C ALA A 52 10.86 -7.44 9.35
N PRO A 53 10.93 -6.77 8.18
CA PRO A 53 9.77 -6.17 7.50
C PRO A 53 8.57 -7.11 7.38
N ALA A 54 8.78 -8.30 6.84
CA ALA A 54 7.72 -9.30 6.65
C ALA A 54 7.18 -9.84 7.99
N GLU A 55 8.03 -9.96 9.02
CA GLU A 55 7.59 -10.39 10.35
C GLU A 55 6.66 -9.36 10.98
N TYR A 56 7.06 -8.09 10.96
CA TYR A 56 6.26 -6.99 11.48
C TYR A 56 4.92 -6.87 10.74
N ALA A 57 4.94 -6.83 9.41
CA ALA A 57 3.73 -6.75 8.61
C ALA A 57 2.78 -7.93 8.86
N PHE A 58 3.31 -9.15 8.95
CA PHE A 58 2.50 -10.33 9.27
C PHE A 58 1.83 -10.17 10.64
N MET A 59 2.56 -9.78 11.69
CA MET A 59 1.97 -9.59 13.02
C MET A 59 0.85 -8.55 13.02
N GLN A 60 1.06 -7.43 12.33
CA GLN A 60 0.06 -6.35 12.28
C GLN A 60 -1.20 -6.76 11.53
N LEU A 61 -1.06 -7.44 10.38
CA LEU A 61 -2.22 -7.97 9.65
C LEU A 61 -2.99 -9.00 10.48
N ARG A 62 -2.27 -9.87 11.23
CA ARG A 62 -2.88 -10.93 12.05
C ARG A 62 -3.76 -10.42 13.19
N ALA A 63 -3.67 -9.14 13.54
CA ALA A 63 -4.58 -8.52 14.49
C ALA A 63 -6.03 -8.48 13.98
N THR A 64 -6.25 -8.45 12.66
CA THR A 64 -7.58 -8.32 12.04
C THR A 64 -7.93 -9.47 11.10
N MET A 65 -6.98 -10.31 10.69
CA MET A 65 -7.22 -11.42 9.76
C MET A 65 -6.56 -12.75 10.13
N SER A 66 -7.00 -13.83 9.48
CA SER A 66 -6.47 -15.19 9.69
C SER A 66 -5.01 -15.33 9.23
N ALA A 67 -4.32 -16.40 9.65
CA ALA A 67 -2.91 -16.63 9.35
C ALA A 67 -2.70 -16.82 7.86
N GLN A 68 -3.57 -17.64 7.29
CA GLN A 68 -3.59 -17.92 5.88
C GLN A 68 -3.89 -16.67 5.08
N ARG A 69 -4.94 -15.90 5.45
CA ARG A 69 -5.27 -14.67 4.73
C ARG A 69 -4.13 -13.65 4.76
N ALA A 70 -3.48 -13.43 5.90
CA ALA A 70 -2.34 -12.51 5.98
C ALA A 70 -1.18 -12.95 5.07
N ARG A 71 -0.87 -14.25 5.03
CA ARG A 71 0.16 -14.80 4.13
C ARG A 71 -0.22 -14.59 2.68
N ASP A 72 -1.42 -15.01 2.28
CA ASP A 72 -1.89 -14.89 0.90
C ASP A 72 -1.90 -13.41 0.44
N THR A 73 -2.35 -12.49 1.30
CA THR A 73 -2.30 -11.05 1.05
C THR A 73 -0.87 -10.56 0.85
N MET A 74 0.06 -10.91 1.74
CA MET A 74 1.47 -10.49 1.62
C MET A 74 2.15 -11.09 0.39
N SER A 75 1.93 -12.38 0.11
CA SER A 75 2.42 -13.08 -1.08
C SER A 75 1.96 -12.43 -2.37
N LEU A 76 0.70 -11.98 -2.43
CA LEU A 76 0.18 -11.27 -3.59
C LEU A 76 0.71 -9.83 -3.64
N ALA A 77 0.76 -9.14 -2.49
CA ALA A 77 1.19 -7.75 -2.39
C ALA A 77 2.62 -7.52 -2.90
N VAL A 78 3.56 -8.41 -2.59
CA VAL A 78 4.93 -8.27 -3.11
C VAL A 78 5.01 -8.50 -4.62
N GLN A 79 4.08 -9.25 -5.21
CA GLN A 79 4.08 -9.45 -6.66
C GLN A 79 3.48 -8.24 -7.41
N THR A 80 2.54 -7.53 -6.78
CA THR A 80 1.72 -6.51 -7.45
C THR A 80 2.04 -5.07 -7.04
N TYR A 81 2.39 -4.83 -5.78
CA TYR A 81 2.54 -3.48 -5.21
C TYR A 81 3.96 -3.17 -4.72
N CYS A 82 4.65 -4.13 -4.09
CA CYS A 82 5.98 -3.91 -3.51
C CYS A 82 6.98 -5.04 -3.84
N PRO A 83 7.42 -5.15 -5.11
CA PRO A 83 8.35 -6.21 -5.55
C PRO A 83 9.73 -6.15 -4.90
N ASN A 84 10.11 -5.00 -4.32
CA ASN A 84 11.33 -4.88 -3.52
C ASN A 84 11.32 -5.78 -2.28
N HIS A 85 10.15 -6.08 -1.72
CA HIS A 85 10.00 -6.90 -0.51
C HIS A 85 9.88 -8.40 -0.80
N LEU A 86 9.96 -8.83 -2.07
CA LEU A 86 9.85 -10.26 -2.40
C LEU A 86 10.87 -11.11 -1.63
N ILE A 87 12.10 -10.61 -1.47
CA ILE A 87 13.16 -11.33 -0.76
C ILE A 87 13.00 -11.34 0.76
N ASP A 88 12.19 -10.43 1.31
CA ASP A 88 11.93 -10.34 2.74
C ASP A 88 10.92 -11.40 3.20
N LEU A 89 10.14 -11.96 2.25
CA LEU A 89 9.22 -13.05 2.54
C LEU A 89 9.96 -14.39 2.81
N PRO A 90 9.42 -15.21 3.73
CA PRO A 90 9.81 -16.60 3.87
C PRO A 90 9.77 -17.33 2.51
N ALA A 91 10.72 -18.23 2.27
CA ALA A 91 10.85 -18.91 0.98
C ALA A 91 9.60 -19.68 0.54
N SER A 92 8.76 -20.13 1.49
CA SER A 92 7.51 -20.82 1.18
C SER A 92 6.32 -19.89 0.85
N TRP A 93 6.49 -18.57 0.97
CA TRP A 93 5.45 -17.57 0.71
C TRP A 93 5.74 -16.75 -0.56
N ARG A 94 6.95 -16.85 -1.09
CA ARG A 94 7.32 -16.29 -2.40
C ARG A 94 6.74 -17.14 -3.51
#